data_AF-A0A0C2BZ53-F1
#
_entry.id   AF-A0A0C2BZ53-F1
#
_cell.length_a   1.000
_cell.length_b   1.000
_cell.length_c   1.000
_cell.angle_alpha   90.00
_cell.angle_beta   90.00
_cell.angle_gamma   90.00
#
_symmetry.space_group_name_H-M   'P 1'
#
loop_
_entity.id
_entity.type
_entity.pdbx_description
1 polymer ?
#
loop_
_entity_poly.entity_id
_entity_poly.type
_entity_poly.pdbx_seq_one_letter_code
_entity_poly.pdbx_strand_id
1 'polypeptide(L)'
;TFSVFLFLLTSDIPYFPKVLGKKKGAVGVGHPGLSRKRAYEQREKTIGVEHDRIGKVNKIIDKRIGEKNQSITSEEKASLRFTAERVKHLKKGSKFNLTDDNDDYQDMLTHGGKALTTIQKYDKTLGSEDEDDVGNIGADVVKVAHFGGGDLDSAANGLEKPT
;
A
#
# COMPACT_ATOMS: atom_id res chain seq x y z
N THR A 1 30.34 -26.56 -37.33
CA THR A 1 29.52 -25.74 -38.25
C THR A 1 29.79 -24.28 -37.96
N PHE A 2 30.71 -23.67 -38.71
CA PHE A 2 31.13 -22.29 -38.49
C PHE A 2 29.97 -21.34 -38.86
N SER A 3 29.50 -20.55 -37.88
CA SER A 3 28.51 -19.50 -38.10
C SER A 3 29.18 -18.34 -38.85
N VAL A 4 29.04 -18.34 -40.18
CA VAL A 4 29.49 -17.28 -41.07
C VAL A 4 28.27 -16.48 -41.51
N PHE A 5 27.78 -15.56 -40.68
CA PHE A 5 27.02 -14.40 -41.18
C PHE A 5 26.82 -13.33 -40.11
N LEU A 6 27.81 -12.47 -39.88
CA LEU A 6 27.58 -11.17 -39.22
C LEU A 6 28.72 -10.18 -39.49
N PHE A 7 28.80 -9.66 -40.71
CA PHE A 7 29.68 -8.53 -40.99
C PHE A 7 28.96 -7.58 -41.95
N LEU A 8 28.59 -6.40 -41.44
CA LEU A 8 28.06 -5.31 -42.26
C LEU A 8 29.29 -4.64 -42.91
N LEU A 9 29.66 -5.09 -44.11
CA LEU A 9 30.66 -4.39 -44.92
C LEU A 9 29.99 -3.15 -45.53
N THR A 10 30.25 -1.98 -44.94
CA THR A 10 30.11 -0.71 -45.66
C THR A 10 31.35 -0.55 -46.55
N SER A 11 31.19 -0.83 -47.83
CA SER A 11 32.22 -0.71 -48.86
C SER A 11 32.47 0.76 -49.25
N ASP A 12 32.71 1.65 -48.29
CA ASP A 12 33.19 3.00 -48.57
C ASP A 12 34.66 3.08 -48.18
N ILE A 13 35.51 2.93 -49.20
CA ILE A 13 36.95 3.10 -49.11
C ILE A 13 37.21 4.60 -49.00
N PRO A 14 37.67 5.14 -47.85
CA PRO A 14 38.06 6.53 -47.80
C PRO A 14 39.35 6.69 -48.62
N TYR A 15 39.35 7.64 -49.55
CA TYR A 15 40.51 8.12 -50.30
C TYR A 15 41.53 8.78 -49.35
N PHE A 16 42.18 8.00 -48.49
CA PHE A 16 43.39 8.41 -47.79
C PHE A 16 44.58 7.65 -48.38
N PRO A 17 45.71 8.34 -48.64
CA PRO A 17 46.90 7.69 -49.18
C PRO A 17 47.30 6.54 -48.25
N LYS A 18 47.43 5.35 -48.83
CA LYS A 18 47.84 4.15 -48.11
C LYS A 18 49.30 4.30 -47.69
N VAL A 19 49.53 4.77 -46.47
CA VAL A 19 50.87 4.83 -45.87
C VAL A 19 51.36 3.39 -45.66
N LEU A 20 52.34 2.95 -46.47
CA LEU A 20 52.97 1.64 -46.33
C LEU A 20 53.76 1.59 -45.01
N GLY A 21 53.71 0.46 -44.29
CA GLY A 21 54.54 0.19 -43.12
C GLY A 21 53.80 0.09 -41.78
N LYS A 22 52.53 0.49 -41.69
CA LYS A 22 51.70 0.23 -40.49
C LYS A 22 50.78 -0.94 -40.78
N LYS A 23 50.90 -2.03 -40.00
CA LYS A 23 49.89 -3.10 -39.98
C LYS A 23 48.55 -2.41 -39.73
N LYS A 24 47.61 -2.50 -40.68
CA LYS A 24 46.21 -2.18 -40.41
C LYS A 24 45.73 -3.25 -39.42
N GLY A 25 46.08 -3.11 -38.15
CA GLY A 25 45.40 -3.83 -37.09
C GLY A 25 43.93 -3.55 -37.35
N ALA A 26 43.14 -4.60 -37.59
CA ALA A 26 41.77 -4.52 -38.06
C ALA A 26 41.12 -3.30 -37.42
N VAL A 27 40.95 -2.23 -38.21
CA VAL A 27 40.36 -0.98 -37.72
C VAL A 27 39.04 -1.45 -37.18
N GLY A 28 38.88 -1.40 -35.85
CA GLY A 28 37.84 -2.11 -35.14
C GLY A 28 36.49 -1.58 -35.56
N VAL A 29 35.97 -2.10 -36.67
CA VAL A 29 34.61 -1.89 -37.11
C VAL A 29 33.73 -2.38 -35.96
N GLY A 30 32.79 -1.53 -35.57
CA GLY A 30 31.95 -1.77 -34.40
C GLY A 30 31.30 -3.16 -34.44
N HIS A 31 30.85 -3.64 -33.28
CA HIS A 31 30.27 -4.98 -33.16
C HIS A 31 28.75 -4.91 -33.34
N PRO A 32 28.20 -5.10 -34.56
CA PRO A 32 26.77 -4.90 -34.83
C PRO A 32 25.88 -5.85 -34.03
N GLY A 33 26.33 -7.07 -33.75
CA GLY A 33 25.60 -8.03 -32.92
C GLY A 33 25.43 -7.56 -31.47
N LEU A 34 26.51 -7.05 -30.87
CA LEU A 34 26.46 -6.50 -29.52
C LEU A 34 25.61 -5.24 -29.46
N SER A 35 25.72 -4.37 -30.47
CA SER A 35 24.90 -3.16 -30.59
C SER A 35 23.40 -3.52 -30.69
N ARG A 36 23.04 -4.48 -31.54
CA ARG A 36 21.66 -4.95 -31.69
C ARG A 36 21.11 -5.56 -30.41
N LYS A 37 21.90 -6.39 -29.71
CA LYS A 37 21.50 -6.97 -28.42
C LYS A 37 21.24 -5.89 -27.37
N ARG A 38 22.15 -4.92 -27.22
CA ARG A 38 21.98 -3.78 -26.31
C ARG A 38 20.73 -2.96 -26.64
N ALA A 39 20.49 -2.69 -27.92
CA ALA A 39 19.30 -1.96 -28.35
C ALA A 39 17.99 -2.71 -28.05
N TYR A 40 18.02 -4.04 -28.10
CA TYR A 40 16.87 -4.86 -27.74
C TYR A 40 16.63 -4.85 -26.21
N GLU A 41 17.66 -5.09 -25.41
CA GLU A 41 17.57 -5.03 -23.93
C GLU A 41 17.11 -3.65 -23.43
N GLN A 42 17.51 -2.57 -24.11
CA GLN A 42 17.06 -1.23 -23.77
C GLN A 42 15.56 -1.06 -24.03
N ARG A 43 15.03 -1.56 -25.16
CA ARG A 43 13.60 -1.50 -25.48
C ARG A 43 12.76 -2.31 -24.51
N GLU A 44 13.23 -3.48 -24.08
CA GLU A 44 12.55 -4.27 -23.06
C GLU A 44 12.44 -3.52 -21.73
N LYS A 45 13.51 -2.81 -21.32
CA LYS A 45 13.54 -2.05 -20.07
C LYS A 45 12.74 -0.75 -20.11
N THR A 46 12.54 -0.13 -21.28
CA THR A 46 11.80 1.14 -21.41
C THR A 46 10.39 0.91 -21.95
N ILE A 47 10.27 0.69 -23.26
CA ILE A 47 8.98 0.59 -23.97
C ILE A 47 8.20 -0.64 -23.51
N GLY A 48 8.88 -1.77 -23.24
CA GLY A 48 8.22 -2.97 -22.71
C GLY A 48 7.50 -2.68 -21.39
N VAL A 49 8.20 -2.03 -20.46
CA VAL A 49 7.64 -1.63 -19.16
C VAL A 49 6.51 -0.60 -19.30
N GLU A 50 6.61 0.33 -20.26
CA GLU A 50 5.54 1.29 -20.54
C GLU A 50 4.29 0.61 -21.10
N HIS A 51 4.47 -0.32 -22.04
CA HIS A 51 3.38 -1.10 -22.64
C HIS A 51 2.65 -1.95 -21.58
N ASP A 52 3.40 -2.61 -20.70
CA ASP A 52 2.83 -3.39 -19.58
C ASP A 52 2.05 -2.52 -18.58
N ARG A 53 2.26 -1.21 -18.58
CA ARG A 53 1.55 -0.24 -17.74
C ARG A 53 0.36 0.42 -18.42
N ILE A 54 0.16 0.22 -19.73
CA ILE A 54 -1.02 0.74 -20.42
C ILE A 54 -2.28 0.18 -19.75
N GLY A 55 -3.21 1.06 -19.37
CA GLY A 55 -4.43 0.71 -18.64
C GLY A 55 -4.28 0.51 -17.13
N LYS A 56 -3.07 0.61 -16.55
CA LYS A 56 -2.85 0.54 -15.10
C LYS A 56 -2.72 1.94 -14.51
N VAL A 57 -3.58 2.27 -13.55
CA VAL A 57 -3.55 3.57 -12.82
C VAL A 57 -2.75 3.50 -11.51
N ASN A 58 -2.48 2.30 -11.03
CA ASN A 58 -1.82 1.99 -9.78
C ASN A 58 -0.28 2.12 -9.90
N LYS A 59 0.30 3.06 -9.13
CA LYS A 59 1.74 3.30 -9.05
C LYS A 59 2.25 3.11 -7.63
N ILE A 60 3.17 2.16 -7.44
CA ILE A 60 3.89 1.97 -6.17
C ILE A 60 5.08 2.93 -6.17
N ILE A 61 5.09 3.89 -5.24
CA ILE A 61 6.22 4.81 -5.05
C ILE A 61 6.91 4.46 -3.75
N ASP A 62 8.16 4.03 -3.83
CA ASP A 62 8.99 3.84 -2.64
C ASP A 62 9.38 5.21 -2.06
N LYS A 63 8.87 5.48 -0.85
CA LYS A 63 9.13 6.68 -0.06
C LYS A 63 10.08 6.41 1.12
N ARG A 64 10.68 5.21 1.22
CA ARG A 64 11.63 4.88 2.28
C ARG A 64 12.86 5.79 2.18
N ILE A 65 13.37 6.21 3.33
CA ILE A 65 14.54 7.08 3.41
C ILE A 65 15.75 6.35 2.84
N GLY A 66 16.47 7.04 1.94
CA GLY A 66 17.73 6.58 1.36
C GLY A 66 17.65 5.45 0.33
N GLU A 67 16.46 4.96 -0.06
CA GLU A 67 16.37 3.82 -0.99
C GLU A 67 16.91 4.16 -2.39
N LYS A 68 16.58 5.34 -2.92
CA LYS A 68 17.01 5.81 -4.26
C LYS A 68 18.43 6.37 -4.30
N ASN A 69 19.02 6.64 -3.14
CA ASN A 69 20.34 7.25 -3.04
C ASN A 69 21.39 6.14 -2.90
N GLN A 70 22.27 6.03 -3.90
CA GLN A 70 23.38 5.07 -3.89
C GLN A 70 24.54 5.49 -2.98
N SER A 71 24.62 6.77 -2.59
CA SER A 71 25.70 7.31 -1.77
C SER A 71 25.61 6.95 -0.28
N ILE A 72 24.46 6.48 0.19
CA ILE A 72 24.21 6.20 1.60
C ILE A 72 24.44 4.71 1.86
N THR A 73 25.22 4.38 2.89
CA THR A 73 25.50 3.00 3.30
C THR A 73 24.25 2.32 3.87
N SER A 74 24.14 1.00 3.80
CA SER A 74 22.99 0.26 4.34
C SER A 74 22.73 0.56 5.83
N GLU A 75 23.79 0.69 6.62
CA GLU A 75 23.73 1.06 8.03
C GLU A 75 23.17 2.46 8.24
N GLU A 76 23.68 3.46 7.51
CA GLU A 76 23.19 4.84 7.56
C GLU A 76 21.70 4.91 7.16
N LYS A 77 21.25 4.12 6.17
CA LYS A 77 19.82 4.04 5.81
C LYS A 77 18.99 3.52 6.99
N ALA A 78 19.47 2.51 7.71
CA ALA A 78 18.76 1.95 8.87
C ALA A 78 18.69 2.96 10.02
N SER A 79 19.82 3.63 10.33
CA SER A 79 19.89 4.66 11.37
C SER A 79 18.98 5.86 11.07
N LEU A 80 18.95 6.33 9.83
CA LEU A 80 18.06 7.41 9.40
C LEU A 80 16.57 7.01 9.49
N ARG A 81 16.23 5.77 9.15
CA ARG A 81 14.87 5.25 9.29
C ARG A 81 14.45 5.22 10.77
N PHE A 82 15.32 4.68 11.62
CA PHE A 82 15.08 4.57 13.06
C PHE A 82 14.89 5.93 13.72
N THR A 83 15.77 6.89 13.41
CA THR A 83 15.67 8.26 13.94
C THR A 83 14.41 8.97 13.45
N ALA A 84 14.07 8.86 12.16
CA ALA A 84 12.85 9.45 11.62
C ALA A 84 11.57 8.85 12.24
N GLU A 85 11.55 7.54 12.45
CA GLU A 85 10.46 6.84 13.15
C GLU A 85 10.33 7.35 14.59
N ARG A 86 11.43 7.36 15.35
CA ARG A 86 11.45 7.84 16.73
C ARG A 86 11.01 9.30 16.82
N VAL A 87 11.51 10.17 15.95
CA VAL A 87 11.09 11.59 15.87
C VAL A 87 9.61 11.70 15.51
N LYS A 88 9.07 10.88 14.62
CA LYS A 88 7.64 10.88 14.29
C LYS A 88 6.77 10.46 15.48
N HIS A 89 7.22 9.47 16.26
CA HIS A 89 6.54 9.08 17.50
C HIS A 89 6.59 10.16 18.56
N LEU A 90 7.72 10.86 18.71
CA LEU A 90 7.85 11.96 19.67
C LEU A 90 7.06 13.21 19.24
N LYS A 91 7.05 13.55 17.93
CA LYS A 91 6.35 14.73 17.39
C LYS A 91 4.84 14.53 17.29
N LYS A 92 4.36 13.30 17.14
CA LYS A 92 2.97 12.98 17.45
C LYS A 92 2.85 12.89 18.98
N GLY A 93 3.01 14.02 19.64
CA GLY A 93 2.35 14.22 20.92
C GLY A 93 0.88 13.85 20.69
N SER A 94 0.42 12.85 21.42
CA SER A 94 -0.98 12.59 21.67
C SER A 94 -1.95 12.94 20.53
N LYS A 95 -2.20 12.02 19.60
CA LYS A 95 -3.55 12.01 18.99
C LYS A 95 -4.55 11.19 19.81
N PHE A 96 -4.04 10.51 20.85
CA PHE A 96 -4.76 9.53 21.67
C PHE A 96 -4.38 9.61 23.18
N ASN A 97 -3.50 10.52 23.59
CA ASN A 97 -3.30 10.82 25.02
C ASN A 97 -4.45 11.76 25.42
N LEU A 98 -5.58 11.18 25.82
CA LEU A 98 -6.74 11.91 26.35
C LEU A 98 -6.49 12.53 27.73
N THR A 99 -5.27 12.41 28.24
CA THR A 99 -4.88 12.79 29.59
C THR A 99 -4.43 14.26 29.71
N ASP A 100 -4.30 14.98 28.59
CA ASP A 100 -3.76 16.34 28.55
C ASP A 100 -4.67 17.20 27.65
N ASP A 101 -5.77 17.68 28.26
CA ASP A 101 -6.49 18.93 27.98
C ASP A 101 -8.01 18.78 28.18
N ASN A 102 -8.43 19.07 29.43
CA ASN A 102 -9.75 19.54 29.85
C ASN A 102 -10.85 18.50 30.10
N ASP A 103 -10.78 17.89 31.28
CA ASP A 103 -11.93 17.34 32.04
C ASP A 103 -12.97 18.41 32.46
N ASP A 104 -13.01 19.56 31.79
CA ASP A 104 -13.89 20.69 32.11
C ASP A 104 -14.70 21.08 30.86
N TYR A 105 -15.86 20.43 30.71
CA TYR A 105 -17.05 20.88 29.97
C TYR A 105 -17.10 20.82 28.42
N GLN A 106 -16.00 20.64 27.68
CA GLN A 106 -16.05 20.73 26.20
C GLN A 106 -16.32 19.39 25.46
N ASP A 107 -16.10 18.24 26.11
CA ASP A 107 -16.25 16.91 25.50
C ASP A 107 -17.52 16.17 25.98
N MET A 108 -18.55 16.93 26.36
CA MET A 108 -19.81 16.37 26.82
C MET A 108 -20.58 15.79 25.62
N LEU A 109 -20.57 14.46 25.48
CA LEU A 109 -21.23 13.77 24.37
C LEU A 109 -22.75 14.05 24.39
N THR A 110 -23.30 14.65 23.32
CA THR A 110 -24.72 14.98 23.19
C THR A 110 -25.38 14.21 22.04
N HIS A 111 -26.64 13.79 22.21
CA HIS A 111 -27.47 13.21 21.15
C HIS A 111 -28.79 13.98 21.09
N GLY A 112 -29.07 14.64 19.96
CA GLY A 112 -30.27 15.50 19.81
C GLY A 112 -30.30 16.71 20.75
N GLY A 113 -29.13 17.24 21.14
CA GLY A 113 -29.02 18.40 22.03
C GLY A 113 -29.13 18.09 23.53
N LYS A 114 -29.22 16.82 23.93
CA LYS A 114 -29.18 16.37 25.33
C LYS A 114 -27.88 15.65 25.64
N ALA A 115 -27.27 15.94 26.79
CA ALA A 115 -26.07 15.25 27.26
C ALA A 115 -26.37 13.77 27.56
N LEU A 116 -25.53 12.86 27.07
CA LEU A 116 -25.71 11.40 27.24
C LEU A 116 -25.64 10.95 28.71
N THR A 117 -25.01 11.74 29.58
CA THR A 117 -25.00 11.53 31.03
C THR A 117 -26.40 11.55 31.65
N THR A 118 -27.34 12.25 31.02
CA THR A 118 -28.74 12.32 31.47
C THR A 118 -29.57 11.16 30.91
N ILE A 119 -29.22 10.64 29.73
CA ILE A 119 -29.97 9.59 29.02
C ILE A 119 -29.78 8.21 29.69
N GLN A 120 -28.66 7.96 30.39
CA GLN A 120 -28.48 6.73 31.18
C GLN A 120 -29.48 6.61 32.34
N LYS A 121 -30.05 7.74 32.79
CA LYS A 121 -31.21 7.73 33.67
C LYS A 121 -32.41 7.57 32.76
N TYR A 122 -32.87 6.33 32.60
CA TYR A 122 -34.07 5.97 31.85
C TYR A 122 -35.29 6.74 32.37
N ASP A 123 -35.47 7.99 31.92
CA ASP A 123 -36.74 8.70 32.04
C ASP A 123 -37.64 8.18 30.94
N LYS A 124 -38.18 6.99 31.22
CA LYS A 124 -39.33 6.44 30.54
C LYS A 124 -40.45 7.46 30.72
N THR A 125 -40.85 8.13 29.65
CA THR A 125 -42.25 8.48 29.33
C THR A 125 -42.29 9.49 28.19
N LEU A 126 -42.33 9.01 26.94
CA LEU A 126 -43.23 9.60 25.95
C LEU A 126 -43.96 8.42 25.33
N GLY A 127 -45.06 8.04 25.98
CA GLY A 127 -46.02 7.10 25.42
C GLY A 127 -46.62 7.71 24.17
N SER A 128 -46.34 7.10 23.02
CA SER A 128 -47.26 7.15 21.90
C SER A 128 -48.40 6.17 22.22
N GLU A 129 -49.60 6.72 22.32
CA GLU A 129 -50.88 6.00 22.46
C GLU A 129 -51.23 5.30 21.14
N ASP A 130 -50.38 4.38 20.70
CA ASP A 130 -50.73 3.40 19.67
C ASP A 130 -50.32 2.04 20.20
N GLU A 131 -51.33 1.30 20.64
CA GLU A 131 -51.24 -0.10 21.04
C GLU A 131 -50.73 -0.90 19.83
N ASP A 132 -49.81 -1.84 20.09
CA ASP A 132 -49.31 -2.86 19.15
C ASP A 132 -47.98 -2.61 18.41
N ASP A 133 -46.95 -2.03 19.05
CA ASP A 133 -45.57 -2.35 18.64
C ASP A 133 -44.62 -2.61 19.82
N VAL A 134 -44.26 -3.87 19.97
CA VAL A 134 -43.39 -4.43 21.02
C VAL A 134 -41.92 -4.12 20.66
N GLY A 135 -41.57 -2.84 20.67
CA GLY A 135 -40.34 -2.29 20.06
C GLY A 135 -39.04 -2.39 20.86
N ASN A 136 -38.95 -3.21 21.92
CA ASN A 136 -37.70 -3.37 22.67
C ASN A 136 -37.16 -4.79 22.57
N ILE A 137 -36.34 -5.04 21.55
CA ILE A 137 -35.57 -6.28 21.41
C ILE A 137 -34.59 -6.37 22.59
N GLY A 138 -34.65 -7.50 23.32
CA GLY A 138 -33.82 -7.73 24.51
C GLY A 138 -32.32 -7.64 24.20
N ALA A 139 -31.55 -7.09 25.14
CA ALA A 139 -30.10 -6.86 25.00
C ALA A 139 -29.34 -8.14 24.60
N ASP A 140 -29.82 -9.29 25.04
CA ASP A 140 -29.24 -10.61 24.77
C ASP A 140 -29.42 -11.01 23.29
N VAL A 141 -30.58 -10.71 22.71
CA VAL A 141 -30.89 -10.95 21.30
C VAL A 141 -30.07 -10.02 20.41
N VAL A 142 -29.94 -8.75 20.80
CA VAL A 142 -29.13 -7.76 20.06
C VAL A 142 -27.65 -8.15 20.04
N LYS A 143 -27.10 -8.69 21.14
CA LYS A 143 -25.70 -9.17 21.22
C LYS A 143 -25.43 -10.35 20.28
N VAL A 144 -26.37 -11.29 20.18
CA VAL A 144 -26.19 -12.53 19.40
C VAL A 144 -26.50 -12.32 17.92
N ALA A 145 -27.55 -11.56 17.59
CA ALA A 145 -28.04 -11.44 16.22
C ALA A 145 -27.27 -10.41 15.36
N HIS A 146 -26.75 -9.32 15.95
CA HIS A 146 -26.13 -8.24 15.16
C HIS A 146 -24.66 -8.48 14.82
N PHE A 147 -23.92 -9.20 15.65
CA PHE A 147 -22.49 -9.47 15.44
C PHE A 147 -22.23 -10.77 14.68
N GLY A 148 -23.13 -11.12 13.74
CA GLY A 148 -22.84 -12.03 12.63
C GLY A 148 -22.29 -13.41 13.02
N GLY A 149 -22.73 -13.99 14.13
CA GLY A 149 -22.22 -15.27 14.64
C GLY A 149 -23.24 -16.08 15.44
N GLY A 150 -24.53 -15.98 15.11
CA GLY A 150 -25.59 -16.76 15.73
C GLY A 150 -25.86 -18.06 14.97
N ASP A 151 -25.15 -19.13 15.32
CA ASP A 151 -25.60 -20.49 14.99
C ASP A 151 -26.75 -20.85 15.94
N LEU A 152 -27.99 -20.61 15.51
CA LEU A 152 -29.20 -20.98 16.27
C LEU A 152 -29.59 -22.43 15.95
N ASP A 153 -28.88 -23.40 16.52
CA ASP A 153 -29.41 -24.75 16.68
C ASP A 153 -30.28 -24.82 17.94
N SER A 154 -31.46 -24.20 17.89
CA SER A 154 -32.54 -24.44 18.85
C SER A 154 -33.51 -25.49 18.32
N ALA A 155 -33.02 -26.72 18.21
CA ALA A 155 -33.84 -27.88 17.91
C ALA A 155 -33.34 -29.13 18.64
N ALA A 156 -33.07 -29.04 19.95
CA ALA A 156 -33.07 -30.23 20.82
C ALA A 156 -33.11 -29.85 22.30
N ASN A 157 -33.96 -30.58 23.04
CA ASN A 157 -34.07 -30.67 24.49
C ASN A 157 -34.98 -29.67 25.20
N GLY A 158 -36.26 -29.75 24.86
CA GLY A 158 -37.24 -29.94 25.94
C GLY A 158 -37.08 -31.35 26.51
N LEU A 159 -36.37 -31.49 27.63
CA LEU A 159 -36.52 -32.65 28.51
C LEU A 159 -36.67 -32.17 29.95
N GLU A 160 -37.70 -32.72 30.56
CA GLU A 160 -38.36 -32.32 31.79
C GLU A 160 -37.51 -32.47 33.05
N LYS A 161 -37.93 -31.79 34.12
CA LYS A 161 -38.27 -32.53 35.35
C LYS A 161 -39.36 -31.82 36.16
N PRO A 162 -40.50 -32.47 36.46
CA PRO A 162 -41.43 -32.00 37.47
C PRO A 162 -41.01 -32.47 38.88
N THR A 163 -41.25 -31.58 39.85
CA THR A 163 -41.05 -31.65 41.31
C THR A 163 -39.62 -31.82 41.82
#